data_AF-A0A7W1HSH9-F1
#
_entry.id   AF-A0A7W1HSH9-F1
#
_cell.length_a   1.000
_cell.length_b   1.000
_cell.length_c   1.000
_cell.angle_alpha   90.00
_cell.angle_beta   90.00
_cell.angle_gamma   90.00
#
_symmetry.space_group_name_H-M   'P 1'
#
loop_
_entity.id
_entity.type
_entity.pdbx_description
1 polymer ?
#
loop_
_entity_poly.entity_id
_entity_poly.type
_entity_poly.pdbx_seq_one_letter_code
_entity_poly.pdbx_strand_id
1 'polypeptide(L)'
;MQPKTSTWQVAAMVLGWMAFFGSWSFVLGTVSAQTILATSVFILVSLVINVAIAAGWITHNVRLFARRGPRLGVRSLAFDSKCDFLGRRLVGDWDKLRTTGHVAVVVEGNSKQFLVGRPVGGLAAVADPGQIEPAV
;
A
#
# COMPACT_ATOMS: atom_id res chain seq x y z
N MET A 1 2.54 -15.25 6.20
CA MET A 1 3.76 -15.64 5.44
C MET A 1 4.53 -14.37 5.14
N GLN A 2 5.70 -14.19 5.76
CA GLN A 2 6.61 -13.08 5.44
C GLN A 2 7.28 -13.41 4.10
N PRO A 3 7.31 -12.50 3.10
CA PRO A 3 8.04 -12.74 1.87
C PRO A 3 9.52 -12.93 2.20
N LYS A 4 10.10 -14.08 1.84
CA LYS A 4 11.56 -14.26 1.90
C LYS A 4 12.17 -13.29 0.90
N THR A 5 12.69 -12.18 1.37
CA THR A 5 13.52 -11.29 0.55
C THR A 5 14.68 -12.12 0.03
N SER A 6 14.76 -12.24 -1.30
CA SER A 6 15.79 -13.06 -1.93
C SER A 6 17.15 -12.43 -1.64
N THR A 7 18.12 -13.22 -1.20
CA THR A 7 19.50 -12.77 -0.90
C THR A 7 20.13 -12.02 -2.07
N TRP A 8 19.75 -12.39 -3.30
CA TRP A 8 20.12 -11.69 -4.52
C TRP A 8 19.61 -10.24 -4.59
N GLN A 9 18.38 -9.96 -4.15
CA GLN A 9 17.82 -8.61 -4.16
C GLN A 9 18.58 -7.70 -3.19
N VAL A 10 18.90 -8.22 -2.00
CA VAL A 10 19.69 -7.49 -1.01
C VAL A 10 21.10 -7.24 -1.54
N ALA A 11 21.74 -8.25 -2.14
CA ALA A 11 23.06 -8.12 -2.74
C ALA A 11 23.07 -7.08 -3.89
N ALA A 12 22.09 -7.15 -4.80
CA ALA A 12 21.94 -6.18 -5.88
C ALA A 12 21.73 -4.76 -5.35
N MET A 13 20.92 -4.60 -4.30
CA MET A 13 20.71 -3.30 -3.65
C MET A 13 22.01 -2.74 -3.05
N VAL A 14 22.76 -3.57 -2.32
CA VAL A 14 24.04 -3.17 -1.72
C VAL A 14 25.06 -2.78 -2.79
N LEU A 15 25.22 -3.62 -3.82
CA LEU A 15 26.14 -3.36 -4.93
C LEU A 15 25.75 -2.09 -5.70
N GLY A 16 24.45 -1.88 -5.94
CA GLY A 16 23.94 -0.66 -6.58
C GLY A 16 24.29 0.59 -5.78
N TRP A 17 24.12 0.57 -4.46
CA TRP A 17 24.52 1.69 -3.60
C TRP A 17 26.02 1.91 -3.59
N MET A 18 26.83 0.85 -3.50
CA MET A 18 28.29 0.98 -3.57
C MET A 18 28.76 1.58 -4.90
N ALA A 19 28.19 1.12 -6.02
CA ALA A 19 28.50 1.67 -7.34
C ALA A 19 28.06 3.14 -7.45
N PHE A 20 26.88 3.48 -6.92
CA PHE A 20 26.38 4.85 -6.88
C PHE A 20 27.34 5.77 -6.11
N PHE A 21 27.63 5.48 -4.84
CA PHE A 21 28.55 6.31 -4.05
C PHE A 21 29.97 6.31 -4.61
N GLY A 22 30.44 5.16 -5.12
CA GLY A 22 31.74 5.05 -5.79
C GLY A 22 31.83 5.98 -7.00
N SER A 23 30.82 6.00 -7.87
CA SER A 23 30.81 6.89 -9.04
C SER A 23 30.81 8.37 -8.67
N TRP A 24 30.17 8.75 -7.57
CA TRP A 24 30.20 10.13 -7.08
C TRP A 24 31.59 10.60 -6.67
N SER A 25 32.48 9.70 -6.20
CA SER A 25 33.87 10.07 -5.89
C SER A 25 34.63 10.57 -7.13
N PHE A 26 34.34 9.99 -8.30
CA PHE A 26 34.90 10.45 -9.57
C PHE A 26 34.37 11.84 -9.93
N VAL A 27 33.06 12.06 -9.79
CA VAL A 27 32.45 13.37 -10.04
C VAL A 27 33.07 14.42 -9.13
N LEU A 28 33.18 14.15 -7.82
CA LEU A 28 33.77 15.08 -6.85
C LEU A 28 35.23 15.42 -7.17
N GLY A 29 36.00 14.49 -7.72
CA GLY A 29 37.39 14.73 -8.16
C GLY A 29 37.51 15.60 -9.41
N THR A 30 36.44 15.78 -10.18
CA THR A 30 36.44 16.53 -11.46
C THR A 30 35.85 17.94 -11.36
N VAL A 31 35.16 18.26 -10.27
CA VAL A 31 34.46 19.54 -10.09
C VAL A 31 35.18 20.46 -9.10
N SER A 32 34.96 21.77 -9.25
CA SER A 32 35.57 22.77 -8.37
C SER A 32 34.98 22.72 -6.95
N ALA A 33 35.76 23.12 -5.95
CA ALA A 33 35.30 23.22 -4.55
C ALA A 33 34.09 24.17 -4.39
N GLN A 34 34.03 25.25 -5.17
CA GLN A 34 32.92 26.19 -5.14
C GLN A 34 31.62 25.55 -5.67
N THR A 35 31.71 24.74 -6.72
CA THR A 35 30.58 23.97 -7.24
C THR A 35 30.07 22.98 -6.19
N ILE A 36 30.98 22.23 -5.54
CA ILE A 36 30.62 21.29 -4.47
C ILE A 36 29.89 22.00 -3.33
N LEU A 37 30.41 23.14 -2.88
CA LEU A 37 29.80 23.92 -1.81
C LEU A 37 28.39 24.42 -2.22
N ALA A 38 28.26 25.00 -3.41
CA ALA A 38 26.98 25.50 -3.90
C ALA A 38 25.93 24.39 -4.02
N THR A 39 26.30 23.24 -4.59
CA THR A 39 25.40 22.07 -4.69
C THR A 39 25.05 21.51 -3.32
N SER A 40 26.01 21.44 -2.38
CA SER A 40 25.77 20.94 -1.03
C SER A 40 24.79 21.84 -0.26
N VAL A 41 24.97 23.17 -0.34
CA VAL A 41 24.04 24.14 0.25
C VAL A 41 22.66 24.02 -0.36
N PHE A 42 22.57 23.89 -1.69
CA PHE A 42 21.29 23.70 -2.38
C PHE A 42 20.56 22.43 -1.92
N ILE A 43 21.26 21.29 -1.83
CA ILE A 43 20.70 20.03 -1.33
C ILE A 43 20.21 20.19 0.11
N LEU A 44 21.01 20.81 0.98
CA LEU A 44 20.65 21.02 2.38
C LEU A 44 19.40 21.88 2.52
N VAL A 45 19.33 23.01 1.80
CA VAL A 45 18.16 23.89 1.81
C VAL A 45 16.93 23.16 1.29
N SER A 46 17.05 22.43 0.18
CA SER A 46 15.96 21.63 -0.37
C SER A 46 15.46 20.57 0.62
N LEU A 47 16.37 19.88 1.32
CA LEU A 47 16.03 18.90 2.34
C LEU A 47 15.24 19.54 3.49
N VAL A 48 15.73 20.67 4.02
CA VAL A 48 15.07 21.41 5.10
C VAL A 48 13.66 21.84 4.68
N ILE A 49 13.51 22.40 3.48
CA ILE A 49 12.21 22.81 2.95
C ILE A 49 11.25 21.62 2.85
N ASN A 50 11.70 20.50 2.26
CA ASN A 50 10.86 19.31 2.11
C ASN A 50 10.41 18.74 3.46
N VAL A 51 11.33 18.64 4.43
CA VAL A 51 11.00 18.17 5.78
C VAL A 51 10.03 19.12 6.47
N ALA A 52 10.23 20.44 6.36
CA ALA A 52 9.33 21.43 6.93
C ALA A 52 7.93 21.37 6.33
N ILE A 53 7.82 21.25 5.00
CA ILE A 53 6.54 21.08 4.30
C ILE A 53 5.85 19.79 4.76
N ALA A 54 6.57 18.66 4.78
CA ALA A 54 6.03 17.38 5.21
C ALA A 54 5.54 17.43 6.67
N ALA A 55 6.34 17.97 7.58
CA ALA A 55 5.98 18.13 8.98
C ALA A 55 4.78 19.07 9.16
N GLY A 56 4.75 20.18 8.41
CA GLY A 56 3.62 21.12 8.39
C GLY A 56 2.34 20.45 7.89
N TRP A 57 2.43 19.65 6.82
CA TRP A 57 1.31 18.88 6.29
C TRP A 57 0.78 17.84 7.27
N ILE A 58 1.67 17.07 7.90
CA ILE A 58 1.31 16.08 8.92
C ILE A 58 0.61 16.78 10.08
N THR A 59 1.21 17.86 10.60
CA THR A 59 0.65 18.62 11.72
C THR A 59 -0.72 19.21 11.37
N HIS A 60 -0.89 19.73 10.15
CA HIS A 60 -2.17 20.22 9.67
C HIS A 60 -3.24 19.12 9.66
N ASN A 61 -2.93 17.95 9.11
CA ASN A 61 -3.86 16.82 9.05
C ASN A 61 -4.23 16.29 10.44
N VAL A 62 -3.25 16.18 11.34
CA VAL A 62 -3.50 15.76 12.73
C VAL A 62 -4.38 16.78 13.45
N ARG A 63 -4.12 18.08 13.30
CA ARG A 63 -4.97 19.14 13.87
C ARG A 63 -6.38 19.12 13.30
N LEU A 64 -6.53 18.91 11.99
CA LEU A 64 -7.82 18.80 11.35
C LEU A 64 -8.60 17.60 11.89
N PHE A 65 -7.93 16.46 12.05
CA PHE A 65 -8.51 15.24 12.62
C PHE A 65 -8.91 15.44 14.09
N ALA A 66 -8.04 16.05 14.91
CA ALA A 66 -8.35 16.33 16.31
C ALA A 66 -9.56 17.27 16.46
N ARG A 67 -9.73 18.23 15.53
CA ARG A 67 -10.87 19.17 15.55
C ARG A 67 -12.16 18.57 15.00
N ARG A 68 -12.09 17.74 13.95
CA ARG A 68 -13.29 17.21 13.26
C ARG A 68 -13.67 15.80 13.70
N GLY A 69 -12.81 15.14 14.46
CA GLY A 69 -12.96 13.74 14.85
C GLY A 69 -12.89 12.77 13.66
N PRO A 70 -13.19 11.48 13.90
CA PRO A 70 -13.35 10.49 12.84
C PRO A 70 -14.41 10.94 11.83
N ARG A 71 -14.18 10.72 10.53
CA ARG A 71 -15.18 10.99 9.49
C ARG A 71 -16.32 9.94 9.61
N LEU A 72 -17.26 10.19 10.51
CA LEU A 72 -18.42 9.33 10.75
C LEU A 72 -19.55 9.57 9.74
N GLY A 73 -19.48 10.66 8.98
CA GLY A 73 -20.45 11.03 7.95
C GLY A 73 -19.99 10.69 6.53
N VAL A 74 -19.48 9.48 6.28
CA VAL A 74 -19.38 9.03 4.89
C VAL A 74 -20.81 8.78 4.42
N ARG A 75 -21.26 9.52 3.40
CA ARG A 75 -22.59 9.33 2.80
C ARG A 75 -22.78 7.84 2.57
N SER A 76 -23.82 7.27 3.18
CA SER A 76 -24.26 5.91 2.89
C SER A 76 -24.72 5.89 1.43
N LEU A 77 -23.78 5.67 0.53
CA LEU A 77 -24.10 5.26 -0.82
C LEU A 77 -24.82 3.92 -0.66
N ALA A 78 -26.09 3.88 -1.08
CA ALA A 78 -26.77 2.62 -1.29
C ALA A 78 -25.90 1.84 -2.28
N PHE A 79 -25.14 0.87 -1.75
CA PHE A 79 -24.27 0.02 -2.54
C PHE A 79 -25.18 -1.00 -3.22
N ASP A 80 -25.91 -0.58 -4.25
CA ASP A 80 -26.76 -1.44 -5.08
C ASP A 80 -25.99 -1.97 -6.31
N SER A 81 -24.66 -1.94 -6.24
CA SER A 81 -23.81 -2.43 -7.31
C SER A 81 -23.75 -3.95 -7.20
N LYS A 82 -24.58 -4.62 -8.00
CA LYS A 82 -24.58 -6.10 -8.12
C LYS A 82 -23.31 -6.64 -8.80
N CYS A 83 -22.59 -5.77 -9.51
CA CYS A 83 -21.34 -6.09 -10.17
C CYS A 83 -20.25 -5.03 -9.86
N ASP A 84 -19.00 -5.44 -9.96
CA ASP A 84 -17.87 -4.51 -9.98
C ASP A 84 -17.63 -3.89 -11.36
N PHE A 85 -16.62 -3.02 -11.45
CA PHE A 85 -16.24 -2.34 -12.68
C PHE A 85 -15.85 -3.30 -13.83
N LEU A 86 -15.46 -4.53 -13.52
CA LEU A 86 -15.12 -5.56 -14.50
C LEU A 86 -16.32 -6.47 -14.83
N GLY A 87 -17.52 -6.14 -14.36
CA GLY A 87 -18.73 -6.94 -14.57
C GLY A 87 -18.82 -8.20 -13.70
N ARG A 88 -17.90 -8.39 -12.75
CA ARG A 88 -17.92 -9.56 -11.85
C ARG A 88 -19.02 -9.39 -10.82
N ARG A 89 -19.81 -10.43 -10.60
CA ARG A 89 -20.90 -10.42 -9.62
C ARG A 89 -20.32 -10.29 -8.21
N LEU A 90 -20.86 -9.36 -7.43
CA LEU A 90 -20.48 -9.17 -6.04
C LEU A 90 -21.39 -10.01 -5.14
N VAL A 91 -20.78 -10.88 -4.32
CA VAL A 91 -21.49 -11.75 -3.38
C VAL A 91 -20.93 -11.50 -1.99
N GLY A 92 -21.79 -11.19 -1.04
CA GLY A 92 -21.38 -10.93 0.34
C GLY A 92 -22.55 -10.63 1.25
N ASP A 93 -22.40 -10.96 2.52
CA ASP A 93 -23.31 -10.52 3.58
C ASP A 93 -22.94 -9.10 3.98
N TRP A 94 -23.52 -8.12 3.29
CA TRP A 94 -23.17 -6.71 3.44
C TRP A 94 -23.38 -6.17 4.85
N ASP A 95 -24.34 -6.72 5.59
CA ASP A 95 -24.63 -6.31 6.96
C ASP A 95 -23.56 -6.79 7.94
N LYS A 96 -23.09 -8.02 7.79
CA LYS A 96 -21.93 -8.50 8.57
C LYS A 96 -20.63 -7.82 8.18
N LEU A 97 -20.44 -7.50 6.90
CA LEU A 97 -19.24 -6.80 6.42
C LEU A 97 -19.11 -5.37 6.95
N ARG A 98 -20.23 -4.68 7.18
CA ARG A 98 -20.24 -3.30 7.72
C ARG A 98 -19.65 -3.18 9.12
N THR A 99 -19.78 -4.22 9.93
CA THR A 99 -19.38 -4.22 11.35
C THR A 99 -18.03 -4.90 11.58
N THR A 100 -17.43 -5.46 10.53
CA THR A 100 -16.22 -6.27 10.63
C THR A 100 -14.97 -5.43 10.35
N GLY A 101 -13.94 -5.55 11.21
CA GLY A 101 -12.65 -4.84 11.03
C GLY A 101 -11.73 -5.42 9.95
N HIS A 102 -12.03 -6.62 9.43
CA HIS A 102 -11.27 -7.33 8.41
C HIS A 102 -12.20 -8.02 7.40
N VAL A 103 -12.03 -7.72 6.12
CA VAL A 103 -12.79 -8.35 5.03
C VAL A 103 -11.82 -9.12 4.13
N ALA A 104 -12.04 -10.41 3.98
CA ALA A 104 -11.37 -11.23 2.99
C ALA A 104 -12.12 -11.15 1.65
N VAL A 105 -11.38 -11.06 0.56
CA VAL A 105 -11.94 -10.97 -0.79
C VAL A 105 -11.43 -12.14 -1.61
N VAL A 106 -12.35 -13.00 -2.05
CA VAL A 106 -12.06 -14.15 -2.91
C VAL A 106 -12.59 -13.84 -4.30
N VAL A 107 -11.78 -14.07 -5.33
CA VAL A 107 -12.18 -13.88 -6.73
C VAL A 107 -12.15 -15.24 -7.41
N GLU A 108 -13.31 -15.70 -7.87
CA GLU A 108 -13.49 -16.97 -8.56
C GLU A 108 -14.20 -16.73 -9.88
N GLY A 109 -13.47 -16.88 -10.99
CA GLY A 109 -14.00 -16.64 -12.33
C GLY A 109 -14.66 -15.26 -12.44
N ASN A 110 -15.98 -15.25 -12.69
CA ASN A 110 -16.78 -14.03 -12.84
C ASN A 110 -17.51 -13.59 -11.55
N SER A 111 -17.08 -14.10 -10.39
CA SER A 111 -17.65 -13.78 -9.08
C SER A 111 -16.58 -13.27 -8.13
N LYS A 112 -16.96 -12.30 -7.29
CA LYS A 112 -16.13 -11.73 -6.22
C LYS A 112 -16.88 -11.85 -4.91
N GLN A 113 -16.37 -12.71 -4.03
CA GLN A 113 -16.96 -12.99 -2.72
C GLN A 113 -16.26 -12.18 -1.63
N PHE A 114 -17.06 -11.56 -0.75
CA PHE A 114 -16.58 -10.83 0.41
C PHE A 114 -16.93 -11.61 1.67
N LEU A 115 -15.91 -12.07 2.39
CA LEU A 115 -16.03 -12.89 3.59
C LEU A 115 -15.58 -12.09 4.82
N VAL A 116 -16.24 -12.34 5.94
CA VAL A 116 -15.88 -11.78 7.25
C VAL A 116 -14.61 -12.48 7.76
N GLY A 117 -13.61 -11.71 8.18
CA GLY A 117 -12.39 -12.24 8.81
C GLY A 117 -11.21 -12.46 7.86
N ARG A 118 -10.21 -13.23 8.30
CA ARG A 118 -9.08 -13.65 7.46
C ARG A 118 -9.52 -14.84 6.59
N PRO A 119 -9.01 -14.98 5.36
CA PRO A 119 -9.28 -16.15 4.54
C PRO A 119 -8.85 -17.42 5.30
N VAL A 120 -9.80 -18.33 5.50
CA VAL A 120 -9.54 -19.67 6.05
C VAL A 120 -8.83 -20.46 4.94
N GLY A 121 -7.52 -20.63 5.08
CA GLY A 121 -6.71 -21.44 4.17
C GLY A 121 -6.18 -20.66 2.96
N GLY A 122 -4.86 -20.62 2.81
CA GLY A 122 -4.23 -20.11 1.60
C GLY A 122 -4.46 -21.06 0.43
N LEU A 123 -4.91 -20.53 -0.72
CA LEU A 123 -4.66 -20.95 -2.11
C LEU A 123 -4.63 -22.46 -2.50
N ALA A 124 -5.00 -23.40 -1.63
CA ALA A 124 -4.81 -24.84 -1.85
C ALA A 124 -6.05 -25.70 -1.57
N ALA A 125 -7.19 -25.11 -1.16
CA ALA A 125 -8.41 -25.87 -0.86
C ALA A 125 -9.52 -25.75 -1.92
N VAL A 126 -9.25 -25.13 -3.07
CA VAL A 126 -10.18 -25.11 -4.24
C VAL A 126 -9.75 -26.18 -5.25
N ALA A 127 -9.62 -27.41 -4.79
CA ALA A 127 -9.32 -28.56 -5.63
C ALA A 127 -10.16 -29.80 -5.26
N ASP A 128 -11.37 -29.59 -4.74
CA ASP A 128 -12.35 -30.68 -4.67
C ASP A 128 -13.76 -30.18 -5.09
N PRO A 129 -14.18 -30.43 -6.34
CA PRO A 129 -15.50 -30.04 -6.85
C PRO A 129 -16.65 -30.97 -6.36
N GLY A 130 -16.44 -31.77 -5.31
CA GLY A 130 -17.33 -32.88 -4.94
C GLY A 130 -18.35 -32.66 -3.80
N GLN A 131 -18.37 -31.53 -3.09
CA GLN A 131 -19.26 -31.39 -1.92
C GLN A 131 -20.10 -30.11 -1.90
N ILE A 132 -21.20 -30.12 -2.65
CA ILE A 132 -22.41 -29.35 -2.29
C ILE A 132 -23.59 -30.32 -2.41
N GLU A 133 -24.01 -30.90 -1.29
CA GLU A 133 -25.33 -31.56 -1.21
C GLU A 133 -26.44 -30.50 -1.30
N PRO A 134 -27.53 -30.75 -2.04
CA PRO A 134 -28.71 -29.90 -2.02
C PRO A 134 -29.53 -30.19 -0.76
N ALA A 135 -29.69 -29.18 0.11
CA ALA A 135 -30.71 -29.22 1.15
C ALA A 135 -32.10 -29.07 0.49
N VAL A 136 -32.96 -30.04 0.78
CA VAL A 136 -34.41 -30.09 0.46
C VAL A 136 -35.15 -28.95 1.15
#